data_AF-U2DYW8-F1
#
_entry.id   AF-U2DYW8-F1
#
_cell.length_a   1.000
_cell.length_b   1.000
_cell.length_c   1.000
_cell.angle_alpha   90.00
_cell.angle_beta   90.00
_cell.angle_gamma   90.00
#
_symmetry.space_group_name_H-M   'P 1'
#
loop_
_entity.id
_entity.type
_entity.pdbx_description
1 polymer ?
#
loop_
_entity_poly.entity_id
_entity_poly.type
_entity_poly.pdbx_seq_one_letter_code
_entity_poly.pdbx_strand_id
1 'polypeptide(L)'
;MLSIYLIMNELLKTFITHCGKYCVSTFGALVALLQPTLPFIVICTIAILCDCYTAWSLSRRVKKKYPGANDGKFKSNYAGRVFVTLIKVYALTVLAFLIETYIFEGLPVKLANIVAGAVCFWQVWSMLENESSCNDAKWAKIAQRILVDKTERHFDVDLSELKERKDYGES
;
A
#
# COMPACT_ATOMS: atom_id res chain seq x y z
N MET A 1 -12.38 -1.53 58.66
CA MET A 1 -11.41 -2.02 57.65
C MET A 1 -12.12 -2.63 56.44
N LEU A 2 -12.97 -3.65 56.59
CA LEU A 2 -13.73 -4.28 55.49
C LEU A 2 -14.62 -3.29 54.71
N SER A 3 -15.32 -2.39 55.42
CA SER A 3 -16.19 -1.37 54.80
C SER A 3 -15.42 -0.33 53.98
N ILE A 4 -14.20 0.03 54.39
CA ILE A 4 -13.34 0.98 53.66
C ILE A 4 -12.80 0.32 52.39
N TYR A 5 -12.44 -0.96 52.46
CA TYR A 5 -11.98 -1.73 51.30
C TYR A 5 -13.10 -1.91 50.25
N LEU A 6 -14.34 -2.15 50.70
CA LEU A 6 -15.51 -2.20 49.81
C LEU A 6 -15.77 -0.86 49.11
N ILE A 7 -15.75 0.25 49.86
CA ILE A 7 -15.92 1.60 49.29
C ILE A 7 -14.80 1.91 48.28
N MET A 8 -13.55 1.59 48.62
CA MET A 8 -12.41 1.84 47.74
C MET A 8 -12.47 0.98 46.45
N ASN A 9 -12.94 -0.26 46.53
CA ASN A 9 -13.13 -1.13 45.37
C ASN A 9 -14.26 -0.64 44.45
N GLU A 10 -15.39 -0.19 45.01
CA GLU A 10 -16.47 0.38 44.19
C GLU A 10 -16.04 1.69 43.53
N LEU A 11 -15.31 2.56 44.24
CA LEU A 11 -14.77 3.80 43.68
C LEU A 11 -13.77 3.54 42.55
N LEU A 12 -12.92 2.51 42.70
CA LEU A 12 -12.01 2.06 41.65
C LEU A 12 -12.77 1.54 40.41
N LYS A 13 -13.80 0.71 40.59
CA LYS A 13 -14.64 0.19 39.48
C LYS A 13 -15.36 1.32 38.74
N THR A 14 -15.94 2.27 39.48
CA THR A 14 -16.60 3.44 38.90
C THR A 14 -15.61 4.28 38.10
N PHE A 15 -14.42 4.52 38.63
CA PHE A 15 -13.35 5.24 37.94
C PHE A 15 -12.92 4.53 36.64
N ILE A 16 -12.60 3.24 36.70
CA ILE A 16 -12.24 2.43 35.52
C ILE A 16 -13.36 2.46 34.46
N THR A 17 -14.62 2.36 34.90
CA THR A 17 -15.77 2.37 34.00
C THR A 17 -15.93 3.72 33.31
N HIS A 18 -15.76 4.83 34.02
CA HIS A 18 -15.83 6.17 33.41
C HIS A 18 -14.67 6.41 32.45
N CYS A 19 -13.44 6.08 32.85
CA CYS A 19 -12.28 6.17 31.96
C CYS A 19 -12.50 5.34 30.69
N GLY A 20 -12.94 4.08 30.83
CA GLY A 20 -13.26 3.20 29.71
C GLY A 20 -14.32 3.79 28.78
N LYS A 21 -15.40 4.35 29.33
CA LYS A 21 -16.46 5.02 28.55
C LYS A 21 -15.91 6.19 27.74
N TYR A 22 -15.10 7.05 28.35
CA TYR A 22 -14.51 8.19 27.64
C TYR A 22 -13.53 7.74 26.56
N CYS A 23 -12.66 6.77 26.83
CA CYS A 23 -11.73 6.23 25.83
C CYS A 23 -12.46 5.64 24.61
N VAL A 24 -13.47 4.82 24.84
CA VAL A 24 -14.28 4.22 23.75
C VAL A 24 -15.05 5.31 23.00
N SER A 25 -15.61 6.30 23.70
CA SER A 25 -16.33 7.41 23.08
C SER A 25 -15.42 8.28 22.20
N THR A 26 -14.24 8.65 22.71
CA THR A 26 -13.26 9.44 21.93
C THR A 26 -12.74 8.65 20.73
N PHE A 27 -12.49 7.35 20.89
CA PHE A 27 -12.07 6.48 19.80
C PHE A 27 -13.18 6.34 18.74
N GLY A 28 -14.42 6.13 19.18
CA GLY A 28 -15.58 6.07 18.29
C GLY A 28 -15.78 7.36 17.51
N ALA A 29 -15.57 8.52 18.14
CA ALA A 29 -15.62 9.81 17.46
C ALA A 29 -14.53 9.95 16.37
N LEU A 30 -13.30 9.52 16.66
CA LEU A 30 -12.21 9.51 15.67
C LEU A 30 -12.53 8.57 14.50
N VAL A 31 -13.06 7.38 14.78
CA VAL A 31 -13.48 6.43 13.73
C VAL A 31 -14.61 7.01 12.90
N ALA A 32 -15.60 7.66 13.52
CA ALA A 32 -16.70 8.29 12.80
C ALA A 32 -16.23 9.43 11.88
N LEU A 33 -15.27 10.25 12.33
CA LEU A 33 -14.66 11.30 11.49
C LEU A 33 -13.90 10.73 10.28
N LEU A 34 -13.22 9.58 10.45
CA LEU A 34 -12.45 8.93 9.39
C LEU A 34 -13.29 7.93 8.56
N GLN A 35 -14.54 7.65 8.94
CA GLN A 35 -15.43 6.71 8.26
C GLN A 35 -15.56 6.94 6.75
N PRO A 36 -15.57 8.19 6.23
CA PRO A 36 -15.60 8.45 4.78
C PRO A 36 -14.36 7.95 4.03
N THR A 37 -13.23 7.76 4.72
CA THR A 37 -11.96 7.31 4.11
C THR A 37 -11.85 5.79 3.95
N LEU A 38 -12.70 5.04 4.66
CA LEU A 38 -12.65 3.58 4.71
C LEU A 38 -12.73 2.89 3.34
N PRO A 39 -13.61 3.29 2.40
CA PRO A 39 -13.67 2.67 1.08
C PRO A 39 -12.33 2.78 0.32
N PHE A 40 -11.69 3.95 0.38
CA PHE A 40 -10.40 4.18 -0.28
C PHE A 40 -9.29 3.34 0.35
N ILE A 41 -9.26 3.29 1.69
CA ILE A 41 -8.31 2.47 2.46
C ILE A 41 -8.44 1.01 2.01
N VAL A 42 -9.64 0.44 2.05
CA VAL A 42 -9.89 -0.97 1.68
C VAL A 42 -9.44 -1.27 0.24
N ILE A 43 -9.81 -0.41 -0.71
CA ILE A 43 -9.45 -0.60 -2.12
C ILE A 43 -7.91 -0.55 -2.29
N CYS A 44 -7.25 0.44 -1.68
CA CYS A 44 -5.79 0.56 -1.76
C CYS A 44 -5.08 -0.62 -1.09
N THR A 45 -5.60 -1.12 0.05
CA THR A 45 -5.06 -2.31 0.71
C THR A 45 -5.12 -3.52 -0.21
N ILE A 46 -6.27 -3.78 -0.84
CA ILE A 46 -6.42 -4.89 -1.78
C ILE A 46 -5.42 -4.75 -2.93
N ALA A 47 -5.29 -3.54 -3.51
CA ALA A 47 -4.35 -3.30 -4.60
C ALA A 47 -2.89 -3.58 -4.19
N ILE A 48 -2.46 -3.14 -3.01
CA ILE A 48 -1.10 -3.39 -2.48
C ILE A 48 -0.87 -4.88 -2.21
N LEU A 49 -1.87 -5.59 -1.69
CA LEU A 49 -1.76 -7.03 -1.44
C LEU A 49 -1.68 -7.82 -2.76
N CYS A 50 -2.46 -7.43 -3.77
CA CYS A 50 -2.37 -7.99 -5.12
C CYS A 50 -0.99 -7.76 -5.73
N ASP A 51 -0.43 -6.55 -5.59
CA ASP A 51 0.92 -6.25 -6.08
C ASP A 51 1.96 -7.15 -5.40
N CYS A 52 1.91 -7.24 -4.06
CA CYS A 52 2.78 -8.14 -3.30
C CYS A 52 2.66 -9.61 -3.74
N TYR A 53 1.44 -10.06 -4.02
CA TYR A 53 1.19 -11.41 -4.55
C TYR A 53 1.83 -11.60 -5.93
N THR A 54 1.69 -10.64 -6.85
CA THR A 54 2.31 -10.73 -8.19
C THR A 54 3.84 -10.75 -8.12
N ALA A 55 4.44 -9.95 -7.25
CA ALA A 55 5.88 -9.96 -7.01
C ALA A 55 6.36 -11.31 -6.43
N TRP A 56 5.60 -11.89 -5.50
CA TRP A 56 5.90 -13.22 -4.97
C TRP A 56 5.76 -14.32 -6.03
N SER A 57 4.70 -14.28 -6.84
CA SER A 57 4.49 -15.18 -7.97
C SER A 57 5.66 -15.10 -8.96
N LEU A 58 6.11 -13.89 -9.30
CA LEU A 58 7.30 -13.67 -10.11
C LEU A 58 8.56 -14.29 -9.47
N SER A 59 8.80 -14.09 -8.17
CA SER A 59 9.94 -14.68 -7.47
C SER A 59 9.97 -16.22 -7.61
N ARG A 60 8.81 -16.88 -7.57
CA ARG A 60 8.69 -18.33 -7.82
C ARG A 60 9.00 -18.70 -9.28
N ARG A 61 8.52 -17.92 -10.25
CA ARG A 61 8.81 -18.13 -11.69
C ARG A 61 10.29 -17.95 -12.00
N VAL A 62 10.92 -16.90 -11.46
CA VAL A 62 12.35 -16.61 -11.60
C VAL A 62 13.17 -17.76 -11.05
N LYS A 63 12.86 -18.27 -9.85
CA LYS A 63 13.55 -19.45 -9.29
C LYS A 63 13.50 -20.66 -10.22
N LYS A 64 12.36 -20.88 -10.90
CA LYS A 64 12.19 -22.00 -11.84
C LYS A 64 12.96 -21.78 -13.16
N LYS A 65 12.97 -20.56 -13.70
CA LYS A 65 13.65 -20.23 -14.97
C LYS A 65 15.16 -20.03 -14.81
N TYR A 66 15.60 -19.53 -13.66
CA TYR A 66 17.00 -19.19 -13.33
C TYR A 66 17.37 -19.69 -11.92
N PRO A 67 17.76 -20.97 -11.77
CA PRO A 67 18.16 -21.51 -10.47
C PRO A 67 19.43 -20.81 -9.96
N GLY A 68 19.30 -20.08 -8.84
CA GLY A 68 20.40 -19.32 -8.21
C GLY A 68 20.19 -17.81 -8.15
N ALA A 69 19.29 -17.25 -8.96
CA ALA A 69 19.01 -15.80 -8.97
C ALA A 69 18.05 -15.34 -7.86
N ASN A 70 17.16 -16.22 -7.38
CA ASN A 70 16.20 -15.90 -6.31
C ASN A 70 15.75 -17.15 -5.54
N ASP A 71 15.53 -17.02 -4.23
CA ASP A 71 15.15 -18.12 -3.33
C ASP A 71 13.68 -18.56 -3.47
N GLY A 72 12.83 -17.74 -4.11
CA GLY A 72 11.40 -18.00 -4.29
C GLY A 72 10.60 -18.04 -2.98
N LYS A 73 11.21 -17.61 -1.87
CA LYS A 73 10.62 -17.62 -0.52
C LYS A 73 10.11 -16.24 -0.15
N PHE A 74 8.98 -16.20 0.55
CA PHE A 74 8.46 -14.97 1.14
C PHE A 74 9.35 -14.57 2.32
N LYS A 75 10.23 -13.57 2.13
CA LYS A 75 11.10 -13.06 3.20
C LYS A 75 10.33 -12.06 4.06
N SER A 76 10.58 -12.07 5.37
CA SER A 76 10.00 -11.12 6.34
C SER A 76 10.22 -9.65 5.94
N ASN A 77 11.36 -9.35 5.31
CA ASN A 77 11.65 -8.00 4.80
C ASN A 77 10.64 -7.53 3.74
N TYR A 78 10.05 -8.43 2.94
CA TYR A 78 8.99 -8.06 2.00
C TYR A 78 7.69 -7.71 2.72
N ALA A 79 7.32 -8.49 3.75
CA ALA A 79 6.17 -8.17 4.59
C ALA A 79 6.33 -6.80 5.26
N GLY A 80 7.50 -6.52 5.83
CA GLY A 80 7.81 -5.21 6.43
C GLY A 80 7.67 -4.06 5.44
N ARG A 81 8.12 -4.25 4.19
CA ARG A 81 7.93 -3.26 3.13
C ARG A 81 6.45 -3.01 2.84
N VAL A 82 5.64 -4.07 2.76
CA VAL A 82 4.18 -3.97 2.54
C VAL A 82 3.52 -3.18 3.67
N PHE A 83 3.85 -3.47 4.93
CA PHE A 83 3.32 -2.73 6.08
C PHE A 83 3.67 -1.24 6.02
N VAL A 84 4.92 -0.90 5.69
CA VAL A 84 5.33 0.50 5.54
C VAL A 84 4.58 1.18 4.40
N THR A 85 4.38 0.49 3.27
CA THR A 85 3.58 1.02 2.15
C THR A 85 2.13 1.27 2.57
N LEU A 86 1.50 0.33 3.29
CA LEU A 86 0.14 0.49 3.80
C LEU A 86 0.03 1.71 4.73
N ILE A 87 0.94 1.86 5.69
CA ILE A 87 0.95 3.01 6.61
C ILE A 87 1.05 4.32 5.83
N LYS A 88 1.98 4.42 4.86
CA LYS A 88 2.15 5.62 4.05
C LYS A 88 0.90 5.95 3.24
N VAL A 89 0.30 4.94 2.61
CA VAL A 89 -0.91 5.12 1.80
C VAL A 89 -2.09 5.54 2.67
N TYR A 90 -2.28 4.92 3.83
CA TYR A 90 -3.36 5.31 4.75
C TYR A 90 -3.18 6.74 5.25
N ALA A 91 -1.96 7.12 5.65
CA ALA A 91 -1.65 8.47 6.07
C ALA A 91 -1.92 9.49 4.95
N LEU A 92 -1.53 9.16 3.72
CA LEU A 92 -1.76 10.00 2.54
C LEU A 92 -3.26 10.14 2.22
N THR A 93 -4.03 9.05 2.25
CA THR A 93 -5.47 9.06 2.00
C THR A 93 -6.22 9.87 3.06
N VAL A 94 -5.88 9.69 4.34
CA VAL A 94 -6.46 10.48 5.43
C VAL A 94 -6.10 11.95 5.29
N LEU A 95 -4.84 12.27 5.00
CA LEU A 95 -4.40 13.65 4.79
C LEU A 95 -5.13 14.30 3.60
N ALA A 96 -5.26 13.60 2.48
CA ALA A 96 -6.00 14.08 1.32
C ALA A 96 -7.47 14.39 1.64
N PHE A 97 -8.12 13.50 2.40
CA PHE A 97 -9.48 13.72 2.88
C PHE A 97 -9.59 14.92 3.83
N LEU A 98 -8.64 15.12 4.75
CA LEU A 98 -8.64 16.27 5.65
C LEU A 98 -8.42 17.59 4.88
N ILE A 99 -7.54 17.59 3.86
CA ILE A 99 -7.34 18.76 2.98
C ILE A 99 -8.62 19.05 2.20
N GLU A 100 -9.26 18.03 1.62
CA GLU A 100 -10.54 18.16 0.93
C GLU A 100 -11.63 18.74 1.84
N THR A 101 -11.72 18.24 3.07
CA THR A 101 -12.78 18.61 4.03
C THR A 101 -12.58 19.99 4.63
N TYR A 102 -11.34 20.35 5.02
CA TYR A 102 -11.08 21.56 5.82
C TYR A 102 -10.37 22.68 5.07
N ILE A 103 -9.69 22.41 3.96
CA ILE A 103 -8.95 23.42 3.19
C ILE A 103 -9.69 23.77 1.90
N PHE A 104 -10.18 22.77 1.18
CA PHE A 104 -10.95 22.95 -0.06
C PHE A 104 -12.46 22.97 0.16
N GLU A 105 -12.89 23.39 1.35
CA GLU A 105 -14.29 23.51 1.72
C GLU A 105 -15.06 24.34 0.66
N GLY A 106 -16.13 23.76 0.11
CA GLY A 106 -16.96 24.39 -0.92
C GLY A 106 -16.49 24.22 -2.37
N LEU A 107 -15.30 23.65 -2.61
CA LEU A 107 -14.86 23.28 -3.96
C LEU A 107 -15.24 21.82 -4.26
N PRO A 108 -15.72 21.50 -5.49
CA PRO A 108 -16.09 20.14 -5.88
C PRO A 108 -14.86 19.27 -6.22
N VAL A 109 -13.84 19.26 -5.37
CA VAL A 109 -12.58 18.53 -5.58
C VAL A 109 -12.59 17.23 -4.80
N LYS A 110 -12.62 16.10 -5.49
CA LYS A 110 -12.56 14.74 -4.89
C LYS A 110 -11.12 14.29 -4.69
N LEU A 111 -10.37 14.97 -3.83
CA LEU A 111 -8.93 14.76 -3.67
C LEU A 111 -8.61 13.34 -3.16
N ALA A 112 -9.38 12.83 -2.19
CA ALA A 112 -9.19 11.47 -1.69
C ALA A 112 -9.37 10.41 -2.79
N ASN A 113 -10.36 10.60 -3.69
CA ASN A 113 -10.57 9.73 -4.84
C ASN A 113 -9.39 9.78 -5.82
N ILE A 114 -8.87 10.98 -6.11
CA ILE A 114 -7.73 11.16 -7.01
C ILE A 114 -6.49 10.46 -6.44
N VAL A 115 -6.22 10.64 -5.14
CA VAL A 115 -5.10 9.97 -4.46
C VAL A 115 -5.27 8.45 -4.50
N ALA A 116 -6.44 7.93 -4.14
CA ALA A 116 -6.70 6.49 -4.17
C ALA A 116 -6.57 5.92 -5.59
N GLY A 117 -7.07 6.64 -6.60
CA GLY A 117 -6.93 6.29 -8.01
C GLY A 117 -5.47 6.25 -8.46
N ALA A 118 -4.67 7.25 -8.06
CA ALA A 118 -3.23 7.29 -8.36
C ALA A 118 -2.48 6.11 -7.70
N VAL A 119 -2.76 5.81 -6.43
CA VAL A 119 -2.18 4.66 -5.74
C VAL A 119 -2.57 3.36 -6.44
N CYS A 120 -3.85 3.16 -6.76
CA CYS A 120 -4.30 1.96 -7.45
C CYS A 120 -3.64 1.81 -8.83
N PHE A 121 -3.55 2.90 -9.59
CA PHE A 121 -2.87 2.90 -10.88
C PHE A 121 -1.39 2.51 -10.75
N TRP A 122 -0.71 3.05 -9.72
CA TRP A 122 0.67 2.68 -9.42
C TRP A 122 0.81 1.18 -9.10
N GLN A 123 -0.11 0.61 -8.32
CA GLN A 123 -0.09 -0.83 -8.03
C GLN A 123 -0.34 -1.68 -9.27
N VAL A 124 -1.30 -1.29 -10.13
CA VAL A 124 -1.56 -1.99 -11.40
C VAL A 124 -0.33 -1.96 -12.31
N TRP A 125 0.38 -0.83 -12.35
CA TRP A 125 1.61 -0.69 -13.10
C TRP A 125 2.71 -1.65 -12.60
N SER A 126 2.88 -1.73 -11.29
CA SER A 126 3.81 -2.68 -10.65
C SER A 126 3.43 -4.15 -10.94
N MET A 127 2.14 -4.49 -10.93
CA MET A 127 1.66 -5.82 -11.33
C MET A 127 1.99 -6.14 -12.80
N LEU A 128 1.82 -5.18 -13.71
CA LEU A 128 2.15 -5.36 -15.13
C LEU A 128 3.65 -5.55 -15.35
N GLU A 129 4.49 -4.84 -14.60
CA GLU A 129 5.94 -5.06 -14.59
C GLU A 129 6.27 -6.48 -14.12
N ASN A 130 5.64 -6.93 -13.03
CA ASN A 130 5.85 -8.27 -12.49
C ASN A 130 5.36 -9.39 -13.43
N GLU A 131 4.26 -9.18 -14.15
CA GLU A 131 3.70 -10.15 -15.08
C GLU A 131 4.40 -10.19 -16.44
N SER A 132 4.90 -9.05 -16.90
CA SER A 132 5.74 -9.02 -18.09
C SER A 132 7.14 -9.57 -17.82
N SER A 133 7.61 -9.51 -16.58
CA SER A 133 8.88 -10.14 -16.16
C SER A 133 8.81 -11.66 -16.30
N CYS A 134 9.76 -12.24 -17.03
CA CYS A 134 9.82 -13.66 -17.38
C CYS A 134 8.70 -14.17 -18.31
N ASN A 135 7.96 -13.29 -18.98
CA ASN A 135 6.95 -13.65 -19.96
C ASN A 135 7.40 -13.27 -21.39
N ASP A 136 7.45 -14.25 -22.28
CA ASP A 136 7.94 -14.08 -23.66
C ASP A 136 6.82 -13.68 -24.65
N ALA A 137 5.60 -13.47 -24.16
CA ALA A 137 4.45 -13.06 -24.98
C ALA A 137 4.63 -11.67 -25.60
N LYS A 138 4.07 -11.46 -26.80
CA LYS A 138 4.16 -10.19 -27.54
C LYS A 138 3.64 -8.99 -26.74
N TRP A 139 2.57 -9.17 -25.96
CA TRP A 139 2.02 -8.11 -25.11
C TRP A 139 2.95 -7.73 -23.95
N ALA A 140 3.72 -8.69 -23.41
CA ALA A 140 4.67 -8.45 -22.33
C ALA A 140 5.86 -7.61 -22.82
N LYS A 141 6.35 -7.87 -24.04
CA LYS A 141 7.39 -7.04 -24.69
C LYS A 141 6.90 -5.62 -24.97
N ILE A 142 5.64 -5.44 -25.36
CA ILE A 142 5.03 -4.12 -25.58
C ILE A 142 4.85 -3.38 -24.24
N ALA A 143 4.32 -4.06 -23.22
CA ALA A 143 4.20 -3.49 -21.88
C ALA A 143 5.56 -3.01 -21.38
N GLN A 144 6.61 -3.85 -21.40
CA GLN A 144 7.96 -3.46 -21.01
C GLN A 144 8.49 -2.23 -21.76
N ARG A 145 8.25 -2.12 -23.07
CA ARG A 145 8.66 -0.93 -23.84
C ARG A 145 7.95 0.33 -23.38
N ILE A 146 6.64 0.27 -23.14
CA ILE A 146 5.86 1.41 -22.63
C ILE A 146 6.29 1.79 -21.20
N LEU A 147 6.59 0.80 -20.35
CA LEU A 147 7.08 1.01 -18.98
C LEU A 147 8.44 1.73 -18.98
N VAL A 148 9.37 1.27 -19.82
CA VAL A 148 10.75 1.79 -19.92
C VAL A 148 10.78 3.18 -20.55
N ASP A 149 10.05 3.40 -21.65
CA ASP A 149 10.01 4.69 -22.36
C ASP A 149 9.43 5.83 -21.50
N LYS A 150 8.58 5.50 -20.53
CA LYS A 150 8.05 6.45 -19.55
C LYS A 150 9.06 6.81 -18.45
N THR A 151 10.03 5.94 -18.19
CA THR A 151 11.08 6.13 -17.19
C THR A 151 12.23 6.95 -17.75
N GLU A 152 12.66 6.70 -19.00
CA GLU A 152 13.68 7.51 -19.72
C GLU A 152 13.26 8.99 -19.87
N ARG A 153 11.97 9.27 -19.98
CA ARG A 153 11.48 10.65 -20.14
C ARG A 153 11.38 11.44 -18.84
N HIS A 154 11.43 10.78 -17.68
CA HIS A 154 11.34 11.42 -16.36
C HIS A 154 12.62 11.34 -15.54
N PHE A 155 13.52 10.41 -15.87
CA PHE A 155 14.87 10.33 -15.35
C PHE A 155 15.81 10.42 -16.54
N ASP A 156 16.59 11.49 -16.62
CA ASP A 156 17.70 11.71 -17.58
C ASP A 156 18.85 10.73 -17.28
N VAL A 157 18.54 9.44 -17.31
CA VAL A 157 19.45 8.34 -17.10
C VAL A 157 19.42 7.56 -18.40
N ASP A 158 20.54 7.58 -19.12
CA ASP A 158 20.72 6.88 -20.37
C ASP A 158 20.60 5.35 -20.11
N LEU A 159 19.48 4.77 -20.56
CA LEU A 159 19.13 3.35 -20.37
C LEU A 159 19.68 2.46 -21.50
N SER A 160 20.61 2.97 -22.32
CA SER A 160 21.32 2.22 -23.37
C SER A 160 21.95 0.91 -22.87
N GLU A 161 22.38 0.85 -21.61
CA GLU A 161 22.95 -0.35 -20.98
C GLU A 161 21.94 -1.52 -20.86
N LEU A 162 20.64 -1.24 -20.72
CA LEU A 162 19.58 -2.27 -20.69
C LEU A 162 19.15 -2.72 -22.09
N LYS A 163 19.45 -1.90 -23.11
CA LYS A 163 19.20 -2.22 -24.52
C LYS A 163 20.27 -3.17 -25.06
N GLU A 164 21.54 -2.97 -24.69
CA GLU A 164 22.66 -3.83 -25.11
C GLU A 164 22.62 -5.24 -24.50
N ARG A 165 22.17 -5.40 -23.24
CA ARG A 165 22.05 -6.73 -22.62
C ARG A 165 20.98 -7.63 -23.24
N LYS A 166 20.02 -7.08 -24.00
CA LYS A 166 18.99 -7.89 -24.70
C LYS A 166 19.49 -8.45 -26.04
N ASP A 167 20.54 -7.88 -26.63
CA ASP A 167 21.07 -8.32 -27.93
C ASP A 167 22.13 -9.42 -27.78
N TYR A 168 22.89 -9.43 -26.68
CA TYR A 168 23.92 -10.44 -26.39
C TYR A 168 23.39 -11.79 -25.85
N GLY A 169 22.08 -11.96 -25.74
CA GLY A 169 21.43 -13.19 -25.26
C GLY A 169 20.73 -14.01 -26.34
N GLU A 170 20.73 -13.54 -27.59
CA GLU A 170 20.31 -14.29 -28.78
C GLU A 170 21.53 -14.55 -29.67
N SER A 171 22.35 -15.54 -29.28
CA SER A 171 23.26 -16.24 -30.18
C SER A 171 23.34 -17.71 -29.81
#